data_AF-V7CEK5-F1
#
_entry.id   AF-V7CEK5-F1
#
_cell.length_a   1.000
_cell.length_b   1.000
_cell.length_c   1.000
_cell.angle_alpha   90.00
_cell.angle_beta   90.00
_cell.angle_gamma   90.00
#
_symmetry.space_group_name_H-M   'P 1'
#
loop_
_entity.id
_entity.type
_entity.pdbx_description
1 polymer ?
#
loop_
_entity_poly.entity_id
_entity_poly.type
_entity_poly.pdbx_seq_one_letter_code
_entity_poly.pdbx_strand_id
1 'polypeptide(L)'
;MVVKSEDGRELRAFNFKQEDESQEVRAVERRVLLETLAGELPLNTIQYSSQLARIEATPNGDTLLELVDGSKLLAKTVIGCDGIRSPIAKWMGFPEPKYVGHCAFRGLASYSDGQPFGPRVNYIYGRGLRAGFVPVSPTKVYWFICFNSPSPGPKITDSLVLKNQAKELVKDWPSELLNIVDCTPDDTVIKTPLVDRWLWPAISPGASAGRVVVVGDAWHPMTPNLGQGACCALEDSVVLAKKLARAIKSEDPSVEEAFRSYGTERWPRVFPLTIRANLVGSALQWENPLVCSVRNNIVIPKLVRLGPLLEHTNFTCESL
;
A
#
# COMPACT_ATOMS: atom_id res chain seq x y z
N MET A 1 -12.88 -11.81 8.99
CA MET A 1 -12.34 -12.15 7.66
C MET A 1 -12.89 -13.51 7.23
N VAL A 2 -13.18 -13.68 5.93
CA VAL A 2 -13.59 -14.95 5.34
C VAL A 2 -12.72 -15.24 4.11
N VAL A 3 -12.31 -16.49 3.95
CA VAL A 3 -11.51 -16.95 2.82
C VAL A 3 -12.26 -18.09 2.13
N LYS A 4 -12.52 -17.93 0.83
CA LYS A 4 -13.18 -18.92 -0.04
C LYS A 4 -12.22 -19.38 -1.14
N SER A 5 -12.48 -20.55 -1.74
CA SER A 5 -11.87 -20.95 -3.02
C SER A 5 -12.65 -20.38 -4.21
N GLU A 6 -12.06 -20.47 -5.41
CA GLU A 6 -12.66 -20.03 -6.68
C GLU A 6 -14.03 -20.68 -7.00
N ASP A 7 -14.32 -21.86 -6.44
CA ASP A 7 -15.63 -22.54 -6.54
C ASP A 7 -16.65 -22.10 -5.46
N GLY A 8 -16.29 -21.15 -4.60
CA GLY A 8 -17.13 -20.62 -3.54
C GLY A 8 -17.11 -21.38 -2.22
N ARG A 9 -16.39 -22.50 -2.11
CA ARG A 9 -16.26 -23.23 -0.84
C ARG A 9 -15.52 -22.38 0.20
N GLU A 10 -16.11 -22.24 1.39
CA GLU A 10 -15.44 -21.59 2.51
C GLU A 10 -14.25 -22.44 2.96
N LEU A 11 -13.06 -21.85 2.93
CA LEU A 11 -11.83 -22.47 3.41
C LEU A 11 -11.59 -22.14 4.88
N ARG A 12 -11.95 -20.91 5.28
CA ARG A 12 -11.88 -20.45 6.67
C ARG A 12 -12.66 -19.16 6.91
N ALA A 13 -13.24 -19.03 8.10
CA ALA A 13 -13.81 -17.79 8.61
C ALA A 13 -13.25 -17.46 9.99
N PHE A 14 -13.19 -16.17 10.28
CA PHE A 14 -12.50 -15.61 11.42
C PHE A 14 -13.13 -14.29 11.87
N ASN A 15 -13.15 -14.04 13.17
CA ASN A 15 -13.50 -12.74 13.73
C ASN A 15 -12.26 -12.14 14.42
N PHE A 16 -11.84 -10.95 14.00
CA PHE A 16 -10.63 -10.30 14.52
C PHE A 16 -10.70 -10.12 16.04
N LYS A 17 -11.84 -9.65 16.57
CA LYS A 17 -12.02 -9.41 18.00
C LYS A 17 -12.06 -10.68 18.86
N GLN A 18 -12.41 -11.83 18.29
CA GLN A 18 -12.40 -13.10 19.02
C GLN A 18 -10.98 -13.62 19.22
N GLU A 19 -10.02 -13.12 18.45
CA GLU A 19 -8.64 -13.64 18.42
C GLU A 19 -7.68 -12.68 19.09
N ASP A 20 -7.95 -11.38 19.02
CA ASP A 20 -7.32 -10.34 19.84
C ASP A 20 -8.29 -9.15 19.95
N GLU A 21 -8.77 -8.88 21.16
CA GLU A 21 -9.75 -7.81 21.42
C GLU A 21 -9.21 -6.41 21.09
N SER A 22 -7.89 -6.23 21.06
CA SER A 22 -7.24 -4.97 20.71
C SER A 22 -7.18 -4.72 19.19
N GLN A 23 -7.41 -5.75 18.37
CA GLN A 23 -7.32 -5.63 16.92
C GLN A 23 -8.58 -5.02 16.32
N GLU A 24 -8.38 -3.99 15.51
CA GLU A 24 -9.43 -3.40 14.68
C GLU A 24 -8.98 -3.27 13.23
N VAL A 25 -9.89 -3.55 12.30
CA VAL A 25 -9.70 -3.28 10.88
C VAL A 25 -10.79 -2.31 10.44
N ARG A 26 -10.37 -1.11 10.01
CA ARG A 26 -11.25 -0.11 9.41
C ARG A 26 -10.93 0.04 7.95
N ALA A 27 -11.94 -0.16 7.12
CA ALA A 27 -11.86 0.14 5.71
C ALA A 27 -12.43 1.54 5.47
N VAL A 28 -11.66 2.40 4.82
CA VAL A 28 -12.04 3.78 4.51
C VAL A 28 -11.80 4.07 3.04
N GLU A 29 -12.61 4.96 2.46
CA GLU A 29 -12.35 5.47 1.12
C GLU A 29 -11.08 6.31 1.12
N ARG A 30 -10.11 5.96 0.26
CA ARG A 30 -8.84 6.68 0.17
C ARG A 30 -9.03 8.17 -0.09
N ARG A 31 -9.97 8.54 -0.95
CA ARG A 31 -10.28 9.94 -1.24
C ARG A 31 -10.72 10.69 0.01
N VAL A 32 -11.67 10.13 0.76
CA VAL A 32 -12.19 10.73 2.00
C VAL A 32 -11.06 10.88 3.02
N LEU A 33 -10.24 9.85 3.22
CA LEU A 33 -9.09 9.94 4.14
C LEU A 33 -8.13 11.08 3.76
N LEU A 34 -7.78 11.19 2.47
CA LEU A 34 -6.89 12.25 1.99
C LEU A 34 -7.51 13.65 2.11
N GLU A 35 -8.79 13.80 1.77
CA GLU A 35 -9.54 15.06 1.91
C GLU A 35 -9.61 15.48 3.39
N THR A 36 -9.89 14.55 4.29
CA THR A 36 -9.90 14.81 5.74
C THR A 36 -8.53 15.26 6.23
N LEU A 37 -7.44 14.54 5.90
CA LEU A 37 -6.09 14.92 6.31
C LEU A 37 -5.65 16.27 5.72
N ALA A 38 -6.01 16.55 4.47
CA ALA A 38 -5.71 17.83 3.83
C ALA A 38 -6.48 19.00 4.46
N GLY A 39 -7.73 18.76 4.90
CA GLY A 39 -8.57 19.75 5.54
C GLY A 39 -8.06 20.25 6.90
N GLU A 40 -7.21 19.46 7.57
CA GLU A 40 -6.55 19.83 8.84
C GLU A 40 -5.32 20.73 8.65
N LEU A 41 -4.88 20.98 7.40
CA LEU A 41 -3.71 21.80 7.11
C LEU A 41 -4.08 23.29 7.02
N PRO A 42 -3.19 24.20 7.42
CA PRO A 42 -3.37 25.63 7.18
C PRO A 42 -3.62 25.93 5.69
N LEU A 43 -4.39 26.98 5.42
CA LEU A 43 -4.62 27.47 4.05
C LEU A 43 -3.30 27.69 3.31
N ASN A 44 -3.27 27.33 2.03
CA ASN A 44 -2.11 27.44 1.13
C ASN A 44 -0.91 26.52 1.47
N THR A 45 -1.05 25.56 2.39
CA THR A 45 0.00 24.54 2.66
C THR A 45 0.23 23.63 1.45
N ILE A 46 -0.83 23.23 0.76
CA ILE A 46 -0.75 22.36 -0.42
C ILE A 46 -0.69 23.24 -1.67
N GLN A 47 0.36 23.04 -2.47
CA GLN A 47 0.49 23.62 -3.81
C GLN A 47 0.38 22.50 -4.84
N TYR A 48 -0.66 22.56 -5.68
CA TYR A 48 -0.87 21.60 -6.76
C TYR A 48 -0.10 22.00 -8.01
N SER A 49 0.03 21.06 -8.96
CA SER A 49 0.79 21.25 -10.20
C SER A 49 2.29 21.55 -9.99
N SER A 50 2.82 21.23 -8.80
CA SER A 50 4.21 21.45 -8.42
C SER A 50 5.07 20.19 -8.56
N GLN A 51 5.15 19.63 -9.77
CA GLN A 51 5.96 18.43 -10.00
C GLN A 51 7.46 18.73 -9.93
N LEU A 52 8.21 17.96 -9.12
CA LEU A 52 9.66 18.06 -9.02
C LEU A 52 10.34 17.55 -10.30
N ALA A 53 11.18 18.38 -10.91
CA ALA A 53 12.00 18.03 -12.07
C ALA A 53 13.44 17.67 -11.67
N ARG A 54 14.03 18.43 -10.75
CA ARG A 54 15.43 18.25 -10.31
C ARG A 54 15.60 18.60 -8.84
N ILE A 55 16.50 17.89 -8.19
CA ILE A 55 16.90 18.09 -6.79
C ILE A 55 18.42 18.15 -6.72
N GLU A 56 18.95 19.12 -5.97
CA GLU A 56 20.39 19.31 -5.77
C GLU A 56 20.70 19.73 -4.34
N ALA A 57 21.70 19.11 -3.73
CA ALA A 57 22.26 19.60 -2.48
C ALA A 57 23.18 20.79 -2.76
N THR A 58 23.04 21.85 -1.98
CA THR A 58 23.91 23.03 -2.06
C THR A 58 25.08 22.91 -1.07
N PRO A 59 26.22 23.60 -1.29
CA PRO A 59 27.36 23.58 -0.36
C PRO A 59 27.03 24.03 1.07
N ASN A 60 25.97 24.84 1.23
CA ASN A 60 25.57 25.41 2.52
C ASN A 60 24.62 24.47 3.30
N GLY A 61 24.31 23.28 2.78
CA GLY A 61 23.44 22.30 3.42
C GLY A 61 21.95 22.41 3.07
N ASP A 62 21.53 23.49 2.40
CA ASP A 62 20.19 23.62 1.84
C ASP A 62 20.03 22.75 0.58
N THR A 63 18.78 22.45 0.21
CA THR A 63 18.42 21.67 -0.97
C THR A 63 17.67 22.55 -1.97
N LEU A 64 18.18 22.65 -3.19
CA LEU A 64 17.52 23.30 -4.31
C LEU A 64 16.58 22.30 -4.99
N LEU A 65 15.32 22.68 -5.12
CA LEU A 65 14.29 21.95 -5.85
C LEU A 65 13.86 22.78 -7.06
N GLU A 66 13.95 22.20 -8.24
CA GLU A 66 13.47 22.79 -9.49
C GLU A 66 12.24 22.02 -9.95
N LEU A 67 11.15 22.75 -10.18
CA LEU A 67 9.89 22.20 -10.64
C LEU A 67 9.83 22.16 -12.18
N VAL A 68 8.90 21.36 -12.71
CA VAL A 68 8.72 21.21 -14.18
C VAL A 68 8.35 22.52 -14.87
N ASP A 69 7.71 23.46 -14.17
CA ASP A 69 7.38 24.79 -14.68
C ASP A 69 8.57 25.78 -14.66
N GLY A 70 9.75 25.34 -14.18
CA GLY A 70 10.96 26.15 -14.03
C GLY A 70 11.06 26.90 -12.70
N SER A 71 10.04 26.83 -11.84
CA SER A 71 10.08 27.42 -10.51
C SER A 71 11.17 26.75 -9.65
N LYS A 72 11.84 27.55 -8.82
CA LYS A 72 12.93 27.08 -7.94
C LYS A 72 12.61 27.36 -6.48
N LEU A 73 12.78 26.34 -5.64
CA LEU A 73 12.57 26.41 -4.20
C LEU A 73 13.87 26.04 -3.50
N LEU A 74 14.29 26.86 -2.54
CA LEU A 74 15.40 26.53 -1.65
C LEU A 74 14.82 26.07 -0.31
N ALA A 75 15.11 24.82 0.07
CA ALA A 75 14.57 24.20 1.26
C ALA A 75 15.69 23.82 2.25
N LYS A 76 15.52 24.19 3.52
CA LYS A 76 16.41 23.74 4.60
C LYS A 76 16.31 22.24 4.84
N THR A 77 15.14 21.68 4.60
CA THR A 77 14.81 20.28 4.85
C THR A 77 13.82 19.80 3.79
N VAL A 78 14.00 18.57 3.30
CA VAL A 78 13.11 17.96 2.31
C VAL A 78 12.65 16.58 2.81
N ILE A 79 11.35 16.34 2.74
CA ILE A 79 10.73 15.04 3.05
C ILE A 79 10.14 14.49 1.74
N GLY A 80 10.71 13.42 1.21
CA GLY A 80 10.23 12.72 0.03
C GLY A 80 9.08 11.78 0.36
N CYS A 81 7.86 12.24 0.06
CA CYS A 81 6.60 11.48 0.13
C CYS A 81 6.04 11.16 -1.27
N ASP A 82 6.91 11.11 -2.28
CA ASP A 82 6.63 11.10 -3.72
C ASP A 82 6.46 9.68 -4.31
N GLY A 83 6.20 8.71 -3.44
CA GLY A 83 5.74 7.37 -3.79
C GLY A 83 6.79 6.48 -4.47
N ILE A 84 6.34 5.34 -5.01
CA ILE A 84 7.22 4.29 -5.53
C ILE A 84 8.19 4.76 -6.64
N ARG A 85 7.81 5.77 -7.43
CA ARG A 85 8.64 6.38 -8.49
C ARG A 85 9.28 7.70 -8.06
N SER A 86 9.61 7.80 -6.79
CA SER A 86 10.20 8.99 -6.15
C SER A 86 11.45 9.49 -6.88
N PRO A 87 11.44 10.68 -7.52
CA PRO A 87 12.65 11.34 -7.98
C PRO A 87 13.63 11.63 -6.83
N ILE A 88 13.16 11.86 -5.60
CA ILE A 88 14.02 12.09 -4.44
C ILE A 88 14.81 10.82 -4.09
N ALA A 89 14.13 9.67 -4.02
CA ALA A 89 14.79 8.41 -3.75
C ALA A 89 15.75 8.04 -4.90
N LYS A 90 15.40 8.34 -6.15
CA LYS A 90 16.34 8.18 -7.28
C LYS A 90 17.60 9.02 -7.09
N TRP A 91 17.46 10.29 -6.71
CA TRP A 91 18.59 11.17 -6.41
C TRP A 91 19.46 10.64 -5.25
N MET A 92 18.84 10.03 -4.25
CA MET A 92 19.55 9.34 -3.15
C MET A 92 20.22 8.01 -3.56
N GLY A 93 20.10 7.59 -4.82
CA GLY A 93 20.72 6.37 -5.35
C GLY A 93 19.91 5.09 -5.13
N PHE A 94 18.61 5.19 -4.80
CA PHE A 94 17.77 4.00 -4.75
C PHE A 94 17.57 3.40 -6.15
N PRO A 95 17.46 2.07 -6.27
CA PRO A 95 17.22 1.44 -7.57
C PRO A 95 15.80 1.74 -8.09
N GLU A 96 15.64 1.69 -9.41
CA GLU A 96 14.33 1.83 -10.03
C GLU A 96 13.38 0.67 -9.64
N PRO A 97 12.09 0.93 -9.40
CA PRO A 97 11.10 -0.11 -9.16
C PRO A 97 11.02 -1.11 -10.30
N LYS A 98 10.88 -2.40 -9.97
CA LYS A 98 10.75 -3.48 -10.94
C LYS A 98 9.36 -4.07 -10.90
N TYR A 99 8.84 -4.41 -12.07
CA TYR A 99 7.59 -5.15 -12.21
C TYR A 99 7.70 -6.52 -11.53
N VAL A 100 6.71 -6.88 -10.71
CA VAL A 100 6.75 -8.12 -9.89
C VAL A 100 6.03 -9.31 -10.54
N GLY A 101 5.57 -9.18 -11.79
CA GLY A 101 4.88 -10.27 -12.50
C GLY A 101 3.36 -10.31 -12.28
N HIS A 102 2.78 -9.32 -11.60
CA HIS A 102 1.36 -9.30 -11.27
C HIS A 102 0.70 -7.96 -11.61
N CYS A 103 -0.57 -8.02 -12.01
CA CYS A 103 -1.43 -6.85 -12.15
C CYS A 103 -2.60 -6.93 -11.16
N ALA A 104 -3.19 -5.78 -10.84
CA ALA A 104 -4.40 -5.74 -10.04
C ALA A 104 -5.44 -4.80 -10.65
N PHE A 105 -6.66 -5.31 -10.84
CA PHE A 105 -7.86 -4.50 -11.00
C PHE A 105 -8.38 -4.06 -9.63
N ARG A 106 -8.91 -2.84 -9.56
CA ARG A 106 -9.56 -2.30 -8.36
C ARG A 106 -10.78 -1.49 -8.76
N GLY A 107 -11.81 -1.56 -7.93
CA GLY A 107 -13.02 -0.76 -8.10
C GLY A 107 -13.71 -0.50 -6.77
N LEU A 108 -14.66 0.41 -6.81
CA LEU A 108 -15.51 0.78 -5.68
C LEU A 108 -16.96 0.66 -6.11
N ALA A 109 -17.60 -0.44 -5.73
CA ALA A 109 -18.99 -0.69 -6.04
C ALA A 109 -19.88 0.25 -5.23
N SER A 110 -20.97 0.72 -5.85
CA SER A 110 -21.94 1.64 -5.26
C SER A 110 -23.33 1.00 -5.24
N TYR A 111 -23.96 1.01 -4.07
CA TYR A 111 -25.28 0.45 -3.81
C TYR A 111 -26.19 1.58 -3.33
N SER A 112 -27.14 2.01 -4.17
CA SER A 112 -28.11 3.06 -3.88
C SER A 112 -28.91 2.78 -2.61
N ASP A 113 -29.34 1.53 -2.45
CA ASP A 113 -30.24 1.08 -1.38
C ASP A 113 -29.50 0.44 -0.20
N GLY A 114 -28.18 0.63 -0.14
CA GLY A 114 -27.31 0.03 0.86
C GLY A 114 -26.67 -1.28 0.39
N GLN A 115 -25.45 -1.52 0.84
CA GLN A 115 -24.69 -2.72 0.50
C GLN A 115 -25.11 -3.92 1.39
N PRO A 116 -25.23 -5.15 0.84
CA PRO A 116 -25.81 -6.29 1.55
C PRO A 116 -24.82 -7.08 2.43
N PHE A 117 -23.55 -6.66 2.53
CA PHE A 117 -22.47 -7.42 3.14
C PHE A 117 -22.21 -6.99 4.60
N GLY A 118 -21.87 -7.95 5.44
CA GLY A 118 -21.40 -7.67 6.81
C GLY A 118 -19.99 -7.05 6.84
N PRO A 119 -19.58 -6.43 7.97
CA PRO A 119 -18.30 -5.72 8.10
C PRO A 119 -17.12 -6.70 8.21
N ARG A 120 -16.78 -7.36 7.11
CA ARG A 120 -15.70 -8.36 7.05
C ARG A 120 -14.87 -8.19 5.78
N VAL A 121 -13.60 -8.53 5.89
CA VAL A 121 -12.71 -8.70 4.73
C VAL A 121 -12.98 -10.06 4.10
N ASN A 122 -13.31 -10.11 2.82
CA ASN A 122 -13.54 -11.35 2.08
C ASN A 122 -12.42 -11.57 1.06
N TYR A 123 -11.86 -12.79 1.05
CA TYR A 123 -10.87 -13.23 0.08
C TYR A 123 -11.39 -14.44 -0.69
N ILE A 124 -11.06 -14.49 -1.98
CA ILE A 124 -11.31 -15.63 -2.86
C ILE A 124 -9.98 -16.00 -3.51
N TYR A 125 -9.55 -17.25 -3.35
CA TYR A 125 -8.28 -17.75 -3.89
C TYR A 125 -8.47 -18.78 -4.99
N GLY A 126 -7.92 -18.48 -6.17
CA GLY A 126 -7.80 -19.38 -7.30
C GLY A 126 -6.36 -19.77 -7.57
N ARG A 127 -6.05 -20.09 -8.83
CA ARG A 127 -4.72 -20.45 -9.33
C ARG A 127 -4.12 -19.27 -10.11
N GLY A 128 -3.01 -18.70 -9.63
CA GLY A 128 -2.42 -17.47 -10.22
C GLY A 128 -3.36 -16.26 -10.23
N LEU A 129 -4.42 -16.31 -9.41
CA LEU A 129 -5.51 -15.37 -9.38
C LEU A 129 -6.10 -15.34 -7.96
N ARG A 130 -6.37 -14.14 -7.47
CA ARG A 130 -7.07 -13.92 -6.21
C ARG A 130 -7.91 -12.67 -6.29
N ALA A 131 -9.01 -12.66 -5.56
CA ALA A 131 -9.86 -11.49 -5.42
C ALA A 131 -10.16 -11.25 -3.95
N GLY A 132 -10.64 -10.06 -3.66
CA GLY A 132 -11.21 -9.77 -2.35
C GLY A 132 -12.07 -8.53 -2.40
N PHE A 133 -12.95 -8.42 -1.40
CA PHE A 133 -13.82 -7.27 -1.25
C PHE A 133 -14.08 -6.96 0.22
N VAL A 134 -14.27 -5.67 0.50
CA VAL A 134 -14.43 -5.13 1.85
C VAL A 134 -15.46 -3.99 1.81
N PRO A 135 -16.54 -4.07 2.61
CA PRO A 135 -17.42 -2.92 2.81
C PRO A 135 -16.66 -1.75 3.43
N VAL A 136 -16.76 -0.57 2.81
CA VAL A 136 -16.08 0.65 3.28
C VAL A 136 -17.05 1.69 3.84
N SER A 137 -18.33 1.58 3.51
CA SER A 137 -19.40 2.43 4.00
C SER A 137 -20.75 1.70 3.91
N PRO A 138 -21.86 2.26 4.43
CA PRO A 138 -23.20 1.68 4.27
C PRO A 138 -23.64 1.45 2.82
N THR A 139 -23.01 2.12 1.85
CA THR A 139 -23.41 2.08 0.43
C THR A 139 -22.29 1.67 -0.51
N LYS A 140 -21.06 1.44 -0.02
CA LYS A 140 -19.91 1.16 -0.89
C LYS A 140 -19.08 -0.04 -0.47
N VAL A 141 -18.58 -0.75 -1.47
CA VAL A 141 -17.75 -1.94 -1.31
C VAL A 141 -16.52 -1.82 -2.20
N TYR A 142 -15.34 -1.77 -1.58
CA TYR A 142 -14.08 -1.85 -2.30
C TYR A 142 -13.81 -3.29 -2.71
N TRP A 143 -13.31 -3.49 -3.93
CA TRP A 143 -12.88 -4.80 -4.41
C TRP A 143 -11.58 -4.72 -5.19
N PHE A 144 -10.87 -5.85 -5.26
CA PHE A 144 -9.71 -6.03 -6.10
C PHE A 144 -9.66 -7.42 -6.72
N ILE A 145 -9.02 -7.54 -7.88
CA ILE A 145 -8.67 -8.81 -8.52
C ILE A 145 -7.18 -8.72 -8.88
N CYS A 146 -6.36 -9.58 -8.29
CA CYS A 146 -4.91 -9.66 -8.49
C CYS A 146 -4.59 -10.94 -9.26
N PHE A 147 -3.84 -10.81 -10.36
CA PHE A 147 -3.61 -11.89 -11.31
C PHE A 147 -2.19 -11.90 -11.84
N ASN A 148 -1.69 -13.09 -12.18
CA ASN A 148 -0.41 -13.26 -12.85
C ASN A 148 -0.44 -12.68 -14.25
N SER A 149 0.61 -11.94 -14.60
CA SER A 149 0.80 -11.45 -15.96
C SER A 149 2.29 -11.29 -16.24
N PRO A 150 2.86 -12.02 -17.22
CA PRO A 150 4.30 -12.00 -17.48
C PRO A 150 4.82 -10.62 -17.92
N SER A 151 3.93 -9.77 -18.43
CA SER A 151 4.22 -8.37 -18.75
C SER A 151 3.06 -7.47 -18.28
N PRO A 152 3.29 -6.17 -18.05
CA PRO A 152 2.21 -5.25 -17.69
C PRO A 152 1.13 -5.09 -18.78
N GLY A 153 1.47 -5.45 -20.02
CA GLY A 153 0.66 -5.19 -21.21
C GLY A 153 0.57 -3.69 -21.55
N PRO A 154 -0.26 -3.32 -22.53
CA PRO A 154 -0.51 -1.92 -22.86
C PRO A 154 -1.22 -1.18 -21.71
N LYS A 155 -0.93 0.11 -21.57
CA LYS A 155 -1.67 0.99 -20.65
C LYS A 155 -3.05 1.25 -21.24
N ILE A 156 -4.08 0.66 -20.64
CA ILE A 156 -5.49 0.90 -20.96
C ILE A 156 -6.05 1.85 -19.91
N THR A 157 -6.70 2.93 -20.34
CA THR A 157 -7.32 3.95 -19.48
C THR A 157 -8.84 3.94 -19.53
N ASP A 158 -9.44 3.20 -20.47
CA ASP A 158 -10.88 3.03 -20.55
C ASP A 158 -11.36 2.10 -19.43
N SER A 159 -12.01 2.67 -18.41
CA SER A 159 -12.49 1.96 -17.23
C SER A 159 -13.54 0.89 -17.56
N LEU A 160 -14.35 1.06 -18.61
CA LEU A 160 -15.36 0.07 -19.01
C LEU A 160 -14.69 -1.16 -19.61
N VAL A 161 -13.68 -0.96 -20.45
CA VAL A 161 -12.83 -2.05 -20.96
C VAL A 161 -12.15 -2.78 -19.81
N LEU A 162 -11.60 -2.06 -18.84
CA LEU A 162 -10.97 -2.65 -17.66
C LEU A 162 -11.96 -3.43 -16.79
N LYS A 163 -13.19 -2.93 -16.61
CA LYS A 163 -14.29 -3.62 -15.91
C LYS A 163 -14.63 -4.94 -16.59
N ASN A 164 -14.78 -4.94 -17.91
CA ASN A 164 -15.08 -6.16 -18.68
C ASN A 164 -13.93 -7.18 -18.61
N GLN A 165 -12.67 -6.74 -18.70
CA GLN A 165 -11.51 -7.61 -18.50
C GLN A 165 -11.47 -8.21 -17.09
N ALA A 166 -11.77 -7.41 -16.07
CA ALA A 166 -11.83 -7.87 -14.70
C ALA A 166 -12.90 -8.95 -14.51
N LYS A 167 -14.10 -8.77 -15.08
CA LYS A 167 -15.19 -9.76 -15.07
C LYS A 167 -14.80 -11.06 -15.77
N GLU A 168 -14.23 -10.96 -16.98
CA GLU A 168 -13.86 -12.14 -17.77
C GLU A 168 -12.86 -13.04 -17.02
N LEU A 169 -11.91 -12.46 -16.29
CA LEU A 169 -10.95 -13.20 -15.47
C LEU A 169 -11.60 -14.05 -14.37
N VAL A 170 -12.76 -13.64 -13.86
CA VAL A 170 -13.44 -14.27 -12.72
C VAL A 170 -14.86 -14.73 -13.09
N LYS A 171 -15.14 -14.98 -14.36
CA LYS A 171 -16.49 -15.32 -14.84
C LYS A 171 -17.10 -16.58 -14.22
N ASP A 172 -16.24 -17.53 -13.83
CA ASP A 172 -16.64 -18.80 -13.21
C ASP A 172 -16.56 -18.77 -11.67
N TRP A 173 -16.25 -17.60 -11.09
CA TRP A 173 -16.13 -17.41 -9.64
C TRP A 173 -17.52 -17.11 -9.02
N PRO A 174 -17.65 -17.07 -7.68
CA PRO A 174 -18.94 -16.82 -7.05
C PRO A 174 -19.60 -15.55 -7.59
N SER A 175 -20.89 -15.65 -7.91
CA SER A 175 -21.71 -14.56 -8.46
C SER A 175 -21.68 -13.30 -7.60
N GLU A 176 -21.47 -13.45 -6.29
CA GLU A 176 -21.23 -12.38 -5.33
C GLU A 176 -20.14 -11.39 -5.82
N LEU A 177 -18.99 -11.89 -6.28
CA LEU A 177 -17.91 -11.05 -6.79
C LEU A 177 -18.29 -10.36 -8.10
N LEU A 178 -18.93 -11.09 -9.03
CA LEU A 178 -19.36 -10.56 -10.32
C LEU A 178 -20.36 -9.43 -10.14
N ASN A 179 -21.35 -9.61 -9.25
CA ASN A 179 -22.35 -8.59 -8.91
C ASN A 179 -21.70 -7.33 -8.33
N ILE A 180 -20.68 -7.48 -7.47
CA ILE A 180 -19.92 -6.33 -6.94
C ILE A 180 -19.23 -5.57 -8.08
N VAL A 181 -18.61 -6.28 -9.03
CA VAL A 181 -17.98 -5.64 -10.18
C VAL A 181 -19.04 -4.92 -11.03
N ASP A 182 -20.21 -5.52 -11.24
CA ASP A 182 -21.32 -4.93 -11.99
C ASP A 182 -21.88 -3.65 -11.36
N CYS A 183 -22.00 -3.61 -10.02
CA CYS A 183 -22.39 -2.41 -9.26
C CYS A 183 -21.30 -1.32 -9.20
N THR A 184 -20.15 -1.51 -9.84
CA THR A 184 -19.10 -0.48 -9.91
C THR A 184 -19.35 0.47 -11.08
N PRO A 185 -19.33 1.80 -10.88
CA PRO A 185 -19.46 2.76 -11.98
C PRO A 185 -18.46 2.50 -13.10
N ASP A 186 -18.93 2.56 -14.35
CA ASP A 186 -18.17 2.14 -15.54
C ASP A 186 -16.91 2.99 -15.81
N ASP A 187 -16.80 4.15 -15.18
CA ASP A 187 -15.70 5.10 -15.31
C ASP A 187 -14.64 5.01 -14.19
N THR A 188 -14.82 4.14 -13.19
CA THR A 188 -13.97 4.13 -11.98
C THR A 188 -12.99 2.94 -11.83
N VAL A 189 -13.11 1.90 -12.66
CA VAL A 189 -12.24 0.72 -12.55
C VAL A 189 -10.83 1.04 -13.04
N ILE A 190 -9.83 0.69 -12.23
CA ILE A 190 -8.42 0.88 -12.58
C ILE A 190 -7.67 -0.45 -12.63
N LYS A 191 -6.68 -0.54 -13.53
CA LYS A 191 -5.69 -1.61 -13.57
C LYS A 191 -4.32 -1.05 -13.25
N THR A 192 -3.60 -1.69 -12.33
CA THR A 192 -2.25 -1.28 -11.93
C THR A 192 -1.30 -2.46 -12.06
N PRO A 193 -0.24 -2.33 -12.88
CA PRO A 193 0.91 -3.23 -12.78
C PRO A 193 1.59 -3.05 -11.42
N LEU A 194 1.76 -4.15 -10.70
CA LEU A 194 2.41 -4.11 -9.41
C LEU A 194 3.93 -4.03 -9.62
N VAL A 195 4.54 -3.05 -8.98
CA VAL A 195 5.98 -2.84 -8.97
C VAL A 195 6.46 -2.81 -7.53
N ASP A 196 7.71 -3.18 -7.33
CA ASP A 196 8.33 -3.17 -6.02
C ASP A 196 9.81 -2.78 -6.15
N ARG A 197 10.37 -2.28 -5.06
CA ARG A 197 11.78 -1.93 -4.96
C ARG A 197 12.38 -2.70 -3.81
N TRP A 198 13.01 -3.81 -4.14
CA TRP A 198 13.68 -4.64 -3.15
C TRP A 198 14.81 -3.87 -2.49
N LEU A 199 14.68 -3.70 -1.19
CA LEU A 199 15.72 -3.11 -0.38
C LEU A 199 16.40 -4.18 0.45
N TRP A 200 17.67 -4.00 0.72
CA TRP A 200 18.49 -4.93 1.49
C TRP A 200 19.40 -4.12 2.42
N PRO A 201 19.45 -4.44 3.73
CA PRO A 201 20.14 -3.61 4.71
C PRO A 201 21.60 -3.28 4.39
N ALA A 202 22.31 -4.19 3.71
CA ALA A 202 23.73 -4.05 3.42
C ALA A 202 24.04 -3.25 2.13
N ILE A 203 23.06 -3.02 1.26
CA ILE A 203 23.29 -2.43 -0.07
C ILE A 203 22.31 -1.32 -0.45
N SER A 204 21.21 -1.16 0.29
CA SER A 204 20.25 -0.08 0.04
C SER A 204 20.71 1.22 0.69
N PRO A 205 20.50 2.37 0.03
CA PRO A 205 20.72 3.66 0.66
C PRO A 205 19.89 3.82 1.93
N GLY A 206 20.39 4.63 2.86
CA GLY A 206 19.67 4.95 4.09
C GLY A 206 18.38 5.74 3.82
N ALA A 207 17.57 5.90 4.86
CA ALA A 207 16.33 6.69 4.81
C ALA A 207 16.57 8.18 4.50
N SER A 208 17.80 8.66 4.67
CA SER A 208 18.17 10.07 4.52
C SER A 208 19.57 10.27 3.96
N ALA A 209 19.77 11.44 3.35
CA ALA A 209 21.04 11.94 2.84
C ALA A 209 21.11 13.44 3.17
N GLY A 210 21.94 13.80 4.16
CA GLY A 210 21.96 15.17 4.70
C GLY A 210 20.60 15.56 5.26
N ARG A 211 20.06 16.69 4.79
CA ARG A 211 18.75 17.24 5.21
C ARG A 211 17.58 16.79 4.32
N VAL A 212 17.76 15.69 3.61
CA VAL A 212 16.71 15.04 2.80
C VAL A 212 16.40 13.68 3.41
N VAL A 213 15.12 13.37 3.62
CA VAL A 213 14.64 12.08 4.13
C VAL A 213 13.49 11.56 3.26
N VAL A 214 13.36 10.25 3.08
CA VAL A 214 12.25 9.61 2.35
C VAL A 214 11.37 8.80 3.31
N VAL A 215 10.06 8.77 3.04
CA VAL A 215 9.05 8.02 3.82
C VAL A 215 8.08 7.28 2.91
N GLY A 216 7.30 6.34 3.47
CA GLY A 216 6.32 5.58 2.71
C GLY A 216 6.92 4.86 1.49
N ASP A 217 6.16 4.77 0.40
CA ASP A 217 6.58 4.09 -0.83
C ASP A 217 7.84 4.69 -1.51
N ALA A 218 8.21 5.93 -1.17
CA ALA A 218 9.48 6.51 -1.63
C ALA A 218 10.67 5.78 -1.01
N TRP A 219 10.53 5.34 0.24
CA TRP A 219 11.56 4.61 0.98
C TRP A 219 11.34 3.10 0.95
N HIS A 220 10.21 2.60 1.46
CA HIS A 220 9.91 1.17 1.68
C HIS A 220 8.64 0.71 0.95
N PRO A 221 8.60 0.80 -0.39
CA PRO A 221 7.46 0.29 -1.12
C PRO A 221 7.26 -1.20 -0.83
N MET A 222 6.00 -1.61 -0.87
CA MET A 222 5.65 -3.02 -0.70
C MET A 222 4.51 -3.42 -1.60
N THR A 223 4.56 -4.66 -2.05
CA THR A 223 3.40 -5.29 -2.69
C THR A 223 2.18 -5.29 -1.74
N PRO A 224 0.95 -5.15 -2.26
CA PRO A 224 -0.25 -4.91 -1.44
C PRO A 224 -0.76 -6.17 -0.70
N ASN A 225 0.08 -7.19 -0.55
CA ASN A 225 -0.29 -8.52 -0.07
C ASN A 225 -0.63 -8.56 1.43
N LEU A 226 -0.13 -7.60 2.21
CA LEU A 226 -0.43 -7.48 3.65
C LEU A 226 -1.37 -6.30 3.97
N GLY A 227 -1.67 -5.44 2.99
CA GLY A 227 -2.46 -4.23 3.23
C GLY A 227 -1.79 -3.18 4.13
N GLN A 228 -0.47 -3.21 4.30
CA GLN A 228 0.24 -2.38 5.28
C GLN A 228 0.91 -1.11 4.73
N GLY A 229 1.06 -0.95 3.42
CA GLY A 229 1.85 0.17 2.87
C GLY A 229 1.42 1.55 3.38
N ALA A 230 0.12 1.84 3.32
CA ALA A 230 -0.43 3.11 3.82
C ALA A 230 -0.33 3.23 5.35
N CYS A 231 -0.54 2.14 6.09
CA CYS A 231 -0.38 2.13 7.54
C CYS A 231 1.07 2.46 7.93
N CYS A 232 2.06 1.83 7.28
CA CYS A 232 3.47 2.10 7.53
C CYS A 232 3.86 3.55 7.19
N ALA A 233 3.29 4.14 6.14
CA ALA A 233 3.50 5.56 5.82
C ALA A 233 2.90 6.50 6.88
N LEU A 234 1.75 6.13 7.47
CA LEU A 234 1.19 6.88 8.61
C LEU A 234 2.05 6.73 9.87
N GLU A 235 2.53 5.51 10.17
CA GLU A 235 3.51 5.28 11.24
C GLU A 235 4.76 6.15 11.05
N ASP A 236 5.30 6.22 9.82
CA ASP A 236 6.45 7.07 9.50
C ASP A 236 6.19 8.54 9.81
N SER A 237 5.01 9.04 9.46
CA SER A 237 4.66 10.45 9.65
C SER A 237 4.73 10.84 11.12
N VAL A 238 4.25 9.98 12.03
CA VAL A 238 4.26 10.23 13.48
C VAL A 238 5.68 10.15 14.03
N VAL A 239 6.43 9.11 13.68
CA VAL A 239 7.80 8.91 14.18
C VAL A 239 8.73 10.02 13.68
N LEU A 240 8.64 10.38 12.40
CA LEU A 240 9.45 11.44 11.82
C LEU A 240 9.09 12.81 12.42
N ALA A 241 7.80 13.14 12.54
CA ALA A 241 7.36 14.40 13.11
C ALA A 241 7.88 14.59 14.54
N LYS A 242 7.87 13.55 15.37
CA LYS A 242 8.43 13.59 16.73
C LYS A 242 9.90 13.91 16.77
N LYS A 243 10.69 13.18 15.97
CA LYS A 243 12.15 13.35 15.94
C LYS A 243 12.51 14.73 15.40
N LEU A 244 11.82 15.18 14.35
CA LEU A 244 12.02 16.51 13.77
C LEU A 244 11.59 17.63 14.72
N ALA A 245 10.47 17.48 15.44
CA ALA A 245 10.02 18.46 16.42
C ALA A 245 11.00 18.64 17.57
N ARG A 246 11.65 17.57 18.02
CA ARG A 246 12.73 17.64 19.02
C ARG A 246 13.93 18.42 18.45
N ALA A 247 14.41 18.03 17.28
CA ALA A 247 15.55 18.70 16.62
C ALA A 247 15.32 20.20 16.37
N ILE A 248 14.09 20.60 16.02
CA ILE A 248 13.73 22.01 15.80
C ILE A 248 13.65 22.79 17.12
N LYS A 249 13.21 22.17 18.22
CA LYS A 249 13.01 22.86 19.51
C LYS A 249 14.28 23.02 20.33
N SER A 250 15.14 22.00 20.37
CA SER A 250 16.32 21.99 21.24
C SER A 250 17.64 22.21 20.50
N GLU A 251 17.65 22.26 19.17
CA GLU A 251 18.84 22.26 18.29
C GLU A 251 19.80 21.05 18.49
N ASP A 252 19.50 20.18 19.45
CA ASP A 252 20.14 18.91 19.76
C ASP A 252 19.04 17.83 19.95
N PRO A 253 19.00 16.75 19.14
CA PRO A 253 19.93 16.42 18.06
C PRO A 253 19.74 17.31 16.81
N SER A 254 20.72 17.33 15.90
CA SER A 254 20.56 18.01 14.60
C SER A 254 19.46 17.36 13.74
N VAL A 255 19.00 18.07 12.70
CA VAL A 255 18.00 17.53 11.75
C VAL A 255 18.48 16.24 11.09
N GLU A 256 19.76 16.19 10.71
CA GLU A 256 20.39 15.03 10.08
C GLU A 256 20.43 13.83 11.04
N GLU A 257 20.73 14.07 12.32
CA GLU A 257 20.70 13.05 13.35
C GLU A 257 19.27 12.55 13.61
N ALA A 258 18.29 13.46 13.67
CA ALA A 258 16.87 13.09 13.78
C ALA A 258 16.42 12.19 12.61
N PHE A 259 16.87 12.49 11.39
CA PHE A 259 16.59 11.68 10.20
C PHE A 259 17.27 10.32 10.20
N ARG A 260 18.50 10.24 10.71
CA ARG A 260 19.19 8.95 10.89
C ARG A 260 18.49 8.10 11.94
N SER A 261 18.15 8.71 13.09
CA SER A 261 17.40 8.07 14.16
C SER A 261 16.02 7.57 13.69
N TYR A 262 15.33 8.34 12.84
CA TYR A 262 14.11 7.91 12.15
C TYR A 262 14.35 6.62 11.35
N GLY A 263 15.37 6.61 10.50
CA GLY A 263 15.73 5.45 9.70
C GLY A 263 16.05 4.22 10.55
N THR A 264 16.88 4.38 11.59
CA THR A 264 17.27 3.30 12.50
C THR A 264 16.08 2.69 13.25
N GLU A 265 15.13 3.51 13.70
CA GLU A 265 13.94 3.04 14.41
C GLU A 265 12.96 2.32 13.46
N ARG A 266 12.76 2.88 12.27
CA ARG A 266 11.76 2.37 11.33
C ARG A 266 12.23 1.17 10.53
N TRP A 267 13.53 1.03 10.26
CA TRP A 267 14.06 -0.02 9.41
C TRP A 267 13.71 -1.45 9.87
N PRO A 268 13.86 -1.81 11.17
CA PRO A 268 13.46 -3.13 11.68
C PRO A 268 11.95 -3.38 11.58
N ARG A 269 11.14 -2.32 11.48
CA ARG A 269 9.69 -2.43 11.30
C ARG A 269 9.32 -2.61 9.83
N VAL A 270 9.87 -1.81 8.92
CA VAL A 270 9.44 -1.80 7.51
C VAL A 270 10.07 -2.92 6.68
N PHE A 271 11.35 -3.26 6.90
CA PHE A 271 12.05 -4.24 6.08
C PHE A 271 11.46 -5.67 6.18
N PRO A 272 11.15 -6.23 7.37
CA PRO A 272 10.48 -7.52 7.44
C PRO A 272 9.10 -7.53 6.78
N LEU A 273 8.39 -6.39 6.79
CA LEU A 273 7.08 -6.26 6.15
C LEU A 273 7.17 -6.31 4.62
N THR A 274 8.16 -5.64 4.01
CA THR A 274 8.36 -5.69 2.55
C THR A 274 8.68 -7.12 2.10
N ILE A 275 9.57 -7.82 2.82
CA ILE A 275 9.88 -9.25 2.55
C ILE A 275 8.62 -10.11 2.70
N ARG A 276 7.93 -9.99 3.83
CA ARG A 276 6.74 -10.82 4.12
C ARG A 276 5.65 -10.56 3.09
N ALA A 277 5.42 -9.31 2.70
CA ALA A 277 4.46 -8.97 1.66
C ALA A 277 4.81 -9.65 0.34
N ASN A 278 6.08 -9.63 -0.06
CA ASN A 278 6.48 -10.28 -1.29
C ASN A 278 6.35 -11.82 -1.23
N LEU A 279 6.80 -12.45 -0.13
CA LEU A 279 6.68 -13.90 0.06
C LEU A 279 5.22 -14.38 0.03
N VAL A 280 4.33 -13.67 0.73
CA VAL A 280 2.89 -13.94 0.71
C VAL A 280 2.33 -13.76 -0.69
N GLY A 281 2.74 -12.71 -1.41
CA GLY A 281 2.37 -12.51 -2.81
C GLY A 281 2.74 -13.68 -3.69
N SER A 282 4.01 -14.08 -3.64
CA SER A 282 4.57 -15.19 -4.43
C SER A 282 3.85 -16.51 -4.15
N ALA A 283 3.59 -16.83 -2.88
CA ALA A 283 2.88 -18.04 -2.49
C ALA A 283 1.40 -18.05 -2.92
N LEU A 284 0.72 -16.91 -2.83
CA LEU A 284 -0.69 -16.79 -3.23
C LEU A 284 -0.88 -16.80 -4.75
N GLN A 285 0.18 -16.53 -5.52
CA GLN A 285 0.19 -16.48 -6.98
C GLN A 285 0.62 -17.80 -7.64
N TRP A 286 0.75 -18.88 -6.86
CA TRP A 286 1.00 -20.21 -7.43
C TRP A 286 -0.15 -20.67 -8.33
N GLU A 287 0.23 -21.28 -9.46
CA GLU A 287 -0.70 -21.81 -10.47
C GLU A 287 -0.81 -23.33 -10.43
N ASN A 288 0.18 -24.01 -9.83
CA ASN A 288 0.25 -25.46 -9.82
C ASN A 288 -0.97 -26.07 -9.09
N PRO A 289 -1.80 -26.89 -9.76
CA PRO A 289 -3.04 -27.40 -9.16
C PRO A 289 -2.84 -28.21 -7.87
N LEU A 290 -1.76 -28.99 -7.77
CA LEU A 290 -1.46 -29.79 -6.57
C LEU A 290 -1.11 -28.88 -5.39
N VAL A 291 -0.28 -27.87 -5.64
CA VAL A 291 0.12 -26.89 -4.62
C VAL A 291 -1.10 -26.08 -4.15
N CYS A 292 -1.96 -25.64 -5.08
CA CYS A 292 -3.21 -24.95 -4.74
C CYS A 292 -4.20 -25.86 -3.98
N SER A 293 -4.24 -27.16 -4.29
CA SER A 293 -5.05 -28.13 -3.55
C SER A 293 -4.56 -28.28 -2.11
N VAL A 294 -3.24 -28.42 -1.89
CA VAL A 294 -2.64 -28.46 -0.55
C VAL A 294 -2.91 -27.16 0.20
N ARG A 295 -2.78 -26.01 -0.47
CA ARG A 295 -3.11 -24.69 0.09
C ARG A 295 -4.55 -24.65 0.60
N ASN A 296 -5.50 -25.05 -0.25
CA ASN A 296 -6.94 -24.94 0.03
C ASN A 296 -7.43 -25.99 1.04
N ASN A 297 -6.83 -27.18 1.09
CA ASN A 297 -7.34 -28.28 1.92
C ASN A 297 -6.56 -28.48 3.23
N ILE A 298 -5.32 -27.98 3.31
CA ILE A 298 -4.44 -28.19 4.47
C ILE A 298 -3.96 -26.85 5.03
N VAL A 299 -3.29 -26.03 4.23
CA VAL A 299 -2.60 -24.83 4.75
C VAL A 299 -3.60 -23.81 5.31
N ILE A 300 -4.57 -23.37 4.51
CA ILE A 300 -5.53 -22.35 4.93
C ILE A 300 -6.44 -22.87 6.06
N PRO A 301 -7.08 -24.05 5.94
CA PRO A 301 -8.02 -24.50 6.96
C PRO A 301 -7.32 -24.90 8.27
N LYS A 302 -6.12 -25.51 8.21
CA LYS A 302 -5.51 -26.17 9.37
C LYS A 302 -4.25 -25.49 9.92
N LEU A 303 -3.48 -24.80 9.08
CA LEU A 303 -2.14 -24.31 9.46
C LEU A 303 -2.06 -22.79 9.63
N VAL A 304 -2.91 -22.02 8.95
CA VAL A 304 -2.96 -20.56 9.18
C VAL A 304 -3.35 -20.30 10.64
N ARG A 305 -2.66 -19.41 11.33
CA ARG A 305 -3.02 -18.98 12.69
C ARG A 305 -3.14 -17.47 12.68
N LEU A 306 -4.23 -16.93 13.23
CA LEU A 306 -4.51 -15.51 13.14
C LEU A 306 -3.52 -14.65 13.92
N GLY A 307 -3.11 -15.05 15.13
CA GLY A 307 -2.12 -14.29 15.91
C GLY A 307 -0.84 -14.00 15.10
N PRO A 308 -0.09 -15.03 14.66
CA PRO A 308 1.08 -14.83 13.81
C PRO A 308 0.75 -14.16 12.46
N LEU A 309 -0.45 -14.40 11.91
CA LEU A 309 -0.91 -13.71 10.70
C LEU A 309 -0.99 -12.21 10.95
N LEU A 310 -1.46 -11.76 12.11
CA LEU A 310 -1.75 -10.36 12.45
C LEU A 310 -0.61 -9.65 13.17
N GLU A 311 0.46 -10.30 13.61
CA GLU A 311 1.62 -9.62 14.23
C GLU A 311 2.15 -8.41 13.44
N HIS A 312 1.98 -8.42 12.12
CA HIS A 312 2.36 -7.30 11.27
C HIS A 312 1.52 -6.04 11.49
N THR A 313 0.33 -6.11 12.09
CA THR A 313 -0.51 -4.95 12.46
C THR A 313 -0.09 -4.34 13.79
N ASN A 314 0.72 -5.04 14.58
CA ASN A 314 1.15 -4.57 15.89
C ASN A 314 2.26 -3.54 15.74
N PHE A 315 1.88 -2.27 15.87
CA PHE A 315 2.81 -1.16 16.05
C PHE A 315 2.15 -0.10 16.91
N THR A 316 2.80 0.20 18.03
CA THR A 316 2.36 1.27 18.91
C THR A 316 3.23 2.48 18.65
N CYS A 317 2.66 3.50 18.01
CA CYS A 317 3.22 4.84 18.10
C CYS A 317 3.01 5.32 19.53
N GLU A 318 4.07 5.72 20.23
CA GLU A 318 3.89 6.56 21.42
C GLU A 318 3.03 7.78 21.05
N SER A 319 2.23 8.33 21.97
CA SER A 319 1.42 9.53 21.70
C SER A 319 2.29 10.77 21.41
N LEU A 320 1.84 11.64 20.50
CA LEU A 320 2.50 12.92 20.19
C LEU A 320 2.56 13.86 21.40
#